data_AF-A0A2M7BI91-F1
#
_entry.id   AF-A0A2M7BI91-F1
#
_cell.length_a   1.000
_cell.length_b   1.000
_cell.length_c   1.000
_cell.angle_alpha   90.00
_cell.angle_beta   90.00
_cell.angle_gamma   90.00
#
_symmetry.space_group_name_H-M   'P 1'
#
loop_
_entity.id
_entity.type
_entity.pdbx_description
1 polymer ?
#
loop_
_entity_poly.entity_id
_entity_poly.type
_entity_poly.pdbx_seq_one_letter_code
_entity_poly.pdbx_strand_id
1 'polypeptide(L)'
;MESRIAQAIETKHPPIALIWSDEKPEGAMQFQEGRWGCVMWLAASAVKGRPAVCDAKTFGCFGGGVGMGFGERYKSFPGSEEGFCHFLSSGIEGWAEGPAVAEMVKPFLTGEAYDNFVHGERYVKTPEDVKKFIRALPIMQIPKRYVVFQPLADVNAGKETPQTVIFFADPDELSALVVLANYGRGSNENAIIPYAAGCQTIGIYPYREAESDRPRAVVGLTDLSARLSIRKQLGDNLLSFAMPFALFKEMEANVAGSFLQRHTWQELLKAKKSA
;
A
#
# COMPACT_ATOMS: atom_id res chain seq x y z
N MET A 1 6.60 -14.10 -13.05
CA MET A 1 5.54 -15.13 -13.15
C MET A 1 4.25 -14.54 -13.75
N GLU A 2 3.58 -15.27 -14.64
CA GLU A 2 2.28 -14.86 -15.19
C GLU A 2 1.13 -15.11 -14.21
N SER A 3 0.11 -14.24 -14.19
CA SER A 3 -1.09 -14.38 -13.35
C SER A 3 -2.31 -14.74 -14.17
N ARG A 4 -2.92 -15.90 -13.85
CA ARG A 4 -4.20 -16.34 -14.43
C ARG A 4 -5.33 -15.43 -14.01
N ILE A 5 -5.29 -14.89 -12.79
CA ILE A 5 -6.26 -13.91 -12.32
C ILE A 5 -6.22 -12.68 -13.21
N ALA A 6 -5.04 -12.09 -13.41
CA ALA A 6 -4.86 -10.88 -14.22
C ALA A 6 -5.37 -11.07 -15.66
N GLN A 7 -5.08 -12.22 -16.26
CA GLN A 7 -5.58 -12.59 -17.58
C GLN A 7 -7.11 -12.75 -17.59
N ALA A 8 -7.68 -13.43 -16.60
CA ALA A 8 -9.12 -13.72 -16.56
C ALA A 8 -9.98 -12.49 -16.25
N ILE A 9 -9.45 -11.51 -15.50
CA ILE A 9 -10.15 -10.25 -15.23
C ILE A 9 -9.77 -9.12 -16.19
N GLU A 10 -8.86 -9.39 -17.14
CA GLU A 10 -8.32 -8.42 -18.10
C GLU A 10 -7.90 -7.10 -17.44
N THR A 11 -7.03 -7.21 -16.43
CA THR A 11 -6.60 -6.07 -15.63
C THR A 11 -6.05 -4.95 -16.50
N LYS A 12 -6.49 -3.70 -16.25
CA LYS A 12 -5.91 -2.53 -16.93
C LYS A 12 -4.41 -2.36 -16.64
N HIS A 13 -4.01 -2.64 -15.41
CA HIS A 13 -2.64 -2.52 -14.93
C HIS A 13 -2.11 -3.89 -14.49
N PRO A 14 -0.87 -4.25 -14.86
CA PRO A 14 -0.30 -5.52 -14.42
C PRO A 14 -0.17 -5.55 -12.89
N PRO A 15 -0.39 -6.71 -12.25
CA PRO A 15 -0.12 -6.85 -10.83
C PRO A 15 1.38 -6.72 -10.54
N ILE A 16 1.69 -6.27 -9.34
CA ILE A 16 3.07 -6.14 -8.85
C ILE A 16 3.28 -6.99 -7.59
N ALA A 17 4.54 -7.25 -7.27
CA ALA A 17 4.95 -7.94 -6.06
C ALA A 17 5.78 -7.02 -5.15
N LEU A 18 5.60 -7.18 -3.84
CA LEU A 18 6.57 -6.73 -2.84
C LEU A 18 7.44 -7.91 -2.41
N ILE A 19 8.76 -7.73 -2.45
CA ILE A 19 9.73 -8.75 -2.06
C ILE A 19 10.69 -8.14 -1.04
N TRP A 20 11.01 -8.92 -0.01
CA TRP A 20 12.06 -8.58 0.93
C TRP A 20 13.40 -9.14 0.43
N SER A 21 14.41 -8.27 0.32
CA SER A 21 15.70 -8.64 -0.25
C SER A 21 16.86 -7.93 0.46
N ASP A 22 18.04 -8.56 0.46
CA ASP A 22 19.29 -7.89 0.86
C ASP A 22 20.00 -7.25 -0.35
N GLU A 23 19.51 -7.52 -1.55
CA GLU A 23 20.04 -7.02 -2.81
C GLU A 23 19.11 -5.97 -3.42
N LYS A 24 19.71 -4.91 -3.96
CA LYS A 24 19.01 -3.88 -4.71
C LYS A 24 19.00 -4.26 -6.20
N PRO A 25 17.82 -4.35 -6.85
CA PRO A 25 17.76 -4.60 -8.29
C PRO A 25 18.42 -3.49 -9.10
N GLU A 26 19.05 -3.86 -10.21
CA GLU A 26 19.64 -2.91 -11.14
C GLU A 26 18.57 -1.99 -11.74
N GLY A 27 18.89 -0.70 -11.94
CA GLY A 27 17.97 0.28 -12.51
C GLY A 27 16.77 0.68 -11.62
N ALA A 28 16.65 0.10 -10.42
CA ALA A 28 15.53 0.32 -9.53
C ALA A 28 15.41 1.79 -9.10
N MET A 29 14.19 2.34 -9.22
CA MET A 29 13.86 3.64 -8.65
C MET A 29 13.98 3.57 -7.12
N GLN A 30 14.70 4.53 -6.52
CA GLN A 30 14.81 4.67 -5.07
C GLN A 30 14.77 6.14 -4.72
N PHE A 31 14.09 6.50 -3.64
CA PHE A 31 14.16 7.87 -3.12
C PHE A 31 15.57 8.18 -2.62
N GLN A 32 15.91 9.46 -2.59
CA GLN A 32 17.13 9.91 -1.92
C GLN A 32 16.90 9.95 -0.40
N GLU A 33 17.94 9.64 0.38
CA GLU A 33 17.87 9.73 1.84
C GLU A 33 17.46 11.14 2.28
N GLY A 34 16.55 11.22 3.26
CA GLY A 34 16.03 12.48 3.79
C GLY A 34 15.11 13.26 2.84
N ARG A 35 14.79 12.74 1.64
CA ARG A 35 13.84 13.39 0.72
C ARG A 35 12.45 12.78 0.84
N TRP A 36 11.45 13.64 0.80
CA TRP A 36 10.06 13.24 0.81
C TRP A 36 9.67 12.52 -0.49
N GLY A 37 8.85 11.47 -0.36
CA GLY A 37 8.26 10.76 -1.49
C GLY A 37 7.13 9.84 -1.03
N CYS A 38 6.09 9.71 -1.86
CA CYS A 38 5.01 8.77 -1.59
C CYS A 38 5.41 7.38 -2.07
N VAL A 39 5.39 6.37 -1.18
CA VAL A 39 5.68 4.96 -1.55
C VAL A 39 4.78 4.44 -2.66
N MET A 40 3.56 4.98 -2.82
CA MET A 40 2.70 4.62 -3.95
C MET A 40 3.29 4.98 -5.31
N TRP A 41 4.25 5.91 -5.38
CA TRP A 41 5.00 6.19 -6.61
C TRP A 41 6.00 5.07 -6.94
N LEU A 42 6.57 4.39 -5.94
CA LEU A 42 7.40 3.19 -6.15
C LEU A 42 6.53 2.06 -6.70
N ALA A 43 5.35 1.86 -6.12
CA ALA A 43 4.37 0.90 -6.64
C ALA A 43 3.94 1.24 -8.08
N ALA A 44 3.66 2.52 -8.38
CA ALA A 44 3.31 2.95 -9.74
C ALA A 44 4.48 2.79 -10.73
N SER A 45 5.73 2.97 -10.30
CA SER A 45 6.91 2.66 -11.12
C SER A 45 6.93 1.20 -11.51
N ALA A 46 6.71 0.29 -10.54
CA ALA A 46 6.65 -1.15 -10.79
C ALA A 46 5.49 -1.52 -11.72
N VAL A 47 4.30 -0.91 -11.57
CA VAL A 47 3.18 -1.11 -12.51
C VAL A 47 3.56 -0.71 -13.94
N LYS A 48 4.38 0.33 -14.10
CA LYS A 48 4.89 0.80 -15.40
C LYS A 48 6.10 0.00 -15.91
N GLY A 49 6.41 -1.14 -15.31
CA GLY A 49 7.48 -2.04 -15.77
C GLY A 49 8.89 -1.66 -15.26
N ARG A 50 9.02 -0.66 -14.39
CA ARG A 50 10.32 -0.28 -13.82
C ARG A 50 10.39 -0.66 -12.34
N PRO A 51 11.30 -1.56 -11.93
CA PRO A 51 11.42 -1.93 -10.52
C PRO A 51 11.73 -0.71 -9.66
N ALA A 52 11.30 -0.77 -8.40
CA ALA A 52 11.54 0.26 -7.40
C ALA A 52 11.91 -0.39 -6.07
N VAL A 53 12.55 0.37 -5.20
CA VAL A 53 13.04 -0.15 -3.93
C VAL A 53 13.02 0.93 -2.86
N CYS A 54 12.83 0.53 -1.61
CA CYS A 54 13.11 1.37 -0.47
C CYS A 54 13.77 0.57 0.66
N ASP A 55 14.49 1.27 1.52
CA ASP A 55 15.05 0.74 2.76
C ASP A 55 14.73 1.67 3.95
N ALA A 56 15.27 1.33 5.11
CA ALA A 56 15.15 2.10 6.36
C ALA A 56 15.68 3.55 6.29
N LYS A 57 16.36 3.96 5.20
CA LYS A 57 16.86 5.32 4.98
C LYS A 57 16.16 6.05 3.84
N THR A 58 15.55 5.31 2.90
CA THR A 58 14.95 5.88 1.68
C THR A 58 13.46 5.54 1.53
N PHE A 59 12.71 5.49 2.64
CA PHE A 59 11.28 5.15 2.64
C PHE A 59 10.34 6.31 2.25
N GLY A 60 10.88 7.49 1.95
CA GLY A 60 10.14 8.66 1.46
C GLY A 60 9.40 9.44 2.55
N CYS A 61 8.45 8.83 3.26
CA CYS A 61 7.73 9.47 4.37
C CYS A 61 7.57 8.54 5.58
N PHE A 62 7.37 9.07 6.78
CA PHE A 62 7.28 8.28 8.01
C PHE A 62 6.22 7.17 7.95
N GLY A 63 5.04 7.48 7.38
CA GLY A 63 4.01 6.47 7.10
C GLY A 63 4.47 5.40 6.10
N GLY A 64 5.26 5.78 5.09
CA GLY A 64 5.92 4.85 4.17
C GLY A 64 6.89 3.91 4.88
N GLY A 65 7.70 4.44 5.80
CA GLY A 65 8.64 3.65 6.58
C GLY A 65 7.96 2.63 7.49
N VAL A 66 6.89 3.04 8.20
CA VAL A 66 6.05 2.12 8.99
C VAL A 66 5.37 1.11 8.06
N GLY A 67 4.74 1.57 6.98
CA GLY A 67 3.97 0.74 6.07
C GLY A 67 4.79 -0.34 5.37
N MET A 68 6.07 -0.08 5.12
CA MET A 68 7.01 -1.05 4.53
C MET A 68 7.68 -1.96 5.57
N GLY A 69 7.38 -1.79 6.86
CA GLY A 69 7.90 -2.64 7.93
C GLY A 69 9.32 -2.29 8.35
N PHE A 70 9.71 -1.02 8.32
CA PHE A 70 11.00 -0.57 8.87
C PHE A 70 10.89 -0.12 10.33
N GLY A 71 9.98 -0.71 11.12
CA GLY A 71 9.75 -0.36 12.52
C GLY A 71 8.98 0.93 12.74
N GLU A 72 8.91 1.37 13.99
CA GLU A 72 8.14 2.55 14.40
C GLU A 72 8.84 3.86 14.03
N ARG A 73 8.48 4.43 12.88
CA ARG A 73 9.08 5.67 12.38
C ARG A 73 8.44 6.95 12.91
N TYR A 74 7.25 6.88 13.49
CA TYR A 74 6.57 8.08 14.01
C TYR A 74 7.34 8.74 15.17
N LYS A 75 8.15 7.99 15.93
CA LYS A 75 9.05 8.54 16.96
C LYS A 75 10.12 9.50 16.41
N SER A 76 10.47 9.36 15.14
CA SER A 76 11.43 10.22 14.45
C SER A 76 10.77 11.36 13.66
N PHE A 77 9.45 11.49 13.74
CA PHE A 77 8.74 12.60 13.11
C PHE A 77 9.16 13.94 13.74
N PRO A 78 9.16 15.07 13.00
CA PRO A 78 9.44 16.37 13.60
C PRO A 78 8.47 16.69 14.75
N GLY A 79 9.01 16.92 15.95
CA GLY A 79 8.19 17.00 17.16
C GLY A 79 7.87 15.65 17.82
N SER A 80 8.61 14.59 17.48
CA SER A 80 8.41 13.21 17.95
C SER A 80 7.07 12.60 17.51
N GLU A 81 6.70 11.47 18.12
CA GLU A 81 5.37 10.87 17.94
C GLU A 81 4.25 11.84 18.30
N GLU A 82 4.47 12.73 19.28
CA GLU A 82 3.50 13.77 19.66
C GLU A 82 3.23 14.73 18.50
N GLY A 83 4.29 15.21 17.83
CA GLY A 83 4.18 16.04 16.64
C GLY A 83 3.42 15.33 15.52
N PHE A 84 3.60 14.01 15.34
CA PHE A 84 2.81 13.24 14.37
C PHE A 84 1.33 13.15 14.78
N CYS A 85 1.04 13.00 16.06
CA CYS A 85 -0.32 12.97 16.58
C CYS A 85 -1.05 14.29 16.30
N HIS A 86 -0.38 15.42 16.51
CA HIS A 86 -0.93 16.73 16.15
C HIS A 86 -1.07 16.91 14.63
N PHE A 87 -0.04 16.54 13.87
CA PHE A 87 -0.05 16.61 12.40
C PHE A 87 -1.24 15.87 11.79
N LEU A 88 -1.50 14.63 12.20
CA LEU A 88 -2.60 13.83 11.63
C LEU A 88 -3.99 14.27 12.14
N SER A 89 -4.04 15.12 13.18
CA SER A 89 -5.27 15.59 13.80
C SER A 89 -5.42 17.12 13.72
N SER A 90 -5.25 17.83 14.83
CA SER A 90 -5.63 19.24 14.99
C SER A 90 -4.61 20.25 14.46
N GLY A 91 -3.44 19.80 14.01
CA GLY A 91 -2.31 20.64 13.68
C GLY A 91 -1.38 20.91 14.86
N ILE A 92 -0.11 21.18 14.54
CA ILE A 92 0.91 21.43 15.55
C ILE A 92 0.76 22.79 16.23
N GLU A 93 0.05 23.76 15.64
CA GLU A 93 -0.11 25.10 16.23
C GLU A 93 -0.84 25.08 17.59
N GLY A 94 -1.68 24.07 17.83
CA GLY A 94 -2.38 23.86 19.09
C GLY A 94 -1.52 23.20 20.18
N TRP A 95 -0.28 22.84 19.88
CA TRP A 95 0.66 22.17 20.79
C TRP A 95 1.73 23.16 21.29
N ALA A 96 2.09 23.08 22.57
CA ALA A 96 2.97 24.07 23.21
C ALA A 96 4.35 24.17 22.53
N GLU A 97 4.93 23.04 22.12
CA GLU A 97 6.20 22.96 21.39
C GLU A 97 6.04 23.21 19.88
N GLY A 98 4.80 23.22 19.39
CA GLY A 98 4.42 23.33 17.99
C GLY A 98 5.10 24.48 17.23
N PRO A 99 4.98 25.75 17.67
CA PRO A 99 5.57 26.87 16.95
C PRO A 99 7.08 26.74 16.69
N ALA A 100 7.84 26.20 17.66
CA ALA A 100 9.28 25.96 17.49
C ALA A 100 9.55 24.84 16.48
N VAL A 101 8.75 23.77 16.50
CA VAL A 101 8.85 22.68 15.53
C VAL A 101 8.46 23.16 14.12
N ALA A 102 7.44 24.01 13.99
CA ALA A 102 7.01 24.60 12.72
C ALA A 102 8.15 25.35 12.04
N GLU A 103 8.77 26.30 12.75
CA GLU A 103 9.86 27.11 12.20
C GLU A 103 11.09 26.27 11.83
N MET A 104 11.37 25.19 12.58
CA MET A 104 12.43 24.24 12.25
C MET A 104 12.20 23.52 10.92
N VAL A 105 10.97 23.09 10.62
CA VAL A 105 10.68 22.30 9.40
C VAL A 105 10.38 23.13 8.16
N LYS A 106 9.97 24.39 8.33
CA LYS A 106 9.54 25.31 7.27
C LYS A 106 10.48 25.38 6.06
N PRO A 107 11.82 25.43 6.21
CA PRO A 107 12.74 25.48 5.06
C PRO A 107 12.75 24.20 4.21
N PHE A 108 12.23 23.08 4.74
CA PHE A 108 12.30 21.76 4.14
C PHE A 108 10.97 21.29 3.55
N LEU A 109 9.87 22.02 3.80
CA LEU A 109 8.52 21.66 3.36
C LEU A 109 8.05 22.56 2.21
N THR A 110 7.19 22.01 1.34
CA THR A 110 6.43 22.82 0.39
C THR A 110 5.36 23.63 1.15
N GLY A 111 4.79 24.65 0.50
CA GLY A 111 3.72 25.45 1.13
C GLY A 111 2.53 24.61 1.61
N GLU A 112 2.05 23.69 0.77
CA GLU A 112 0.97 22.75 1.11
C GLU A 112 1.37 21.78 2.24
N ALA A 113 2.58 21.22 2.20
CA ALA A 113 3.03 20.32 3.26
C ALA A 113 3.21 21.06 4.59
N TYR A 114 3.66 22.31 4.55
CA TYR A 114 3.77 23.17 5.74
C TYR A 114 2.40 23.56 6.29
N ASP A 115 1.44 23.87 5.43
CA ASP A 115 0.05 24.17 5.80
C ASP A 115 -0.59 22.97 6.54
N ASN A 116 -0.51 21.77 5.95
CA ASN A 116 -0.94 20.53 6.60
C ASN A 116 -0.17 20.26 7.89
N PHE A 117 1.12 20.60 7.95
CA PHE A 117 1.91 20.47 9.17
C PHE A 117 1.34 21.32 10.31
N VAL A 118 1.16 22.62 10.04
CA VAL A 118 0.71 23.63 11.02
C VAL A 118 -0.74 23.40 11.45
N HIS A 119 -1.66 23.22 10.50
CA HIS A 119 -3.11 23.18 10.73
C HIS A 119 -3.69 21.77 10.84
N GLY A 120 -2.86 20.76 10.57
CA GLY A 120 -3.18 19.35 10.63
C GLY A 120 -3.87 18.85 9.36
N GLU A 121 -3.62 17.59 9.01
CA GLU A 121 -4.37 16.89 7.97
C GLU A 121 -5.82 16.59 8.39
N ARG A 122 -6.09 16.57 9.71
CA ARG A 122 -7.43 16.37 10.30
C ARG A 122 -8.11 15.07 9.87
N TYR A 123 -7.32 14.04 9.57
CA TYR A 123 -7.83 12.71 9.27
C TYR A 123 -8.31 11.97 10.52
N VAL A 124 -7.76 12.33 11.69
CA VAL A 124 -8.17 11.80 12.99
C VAL A 124 -8.58 12.97 13.89
N LYS A 125 -9.62 12.76 14.73
CA LYS A 125 -10.25 13.85 15.47
C LYS A 125 -9.33 14.51 16.52
N THR A 126 -8.54 13.72 17.23
CA THR A 126 -7.71 14.19 18.35
C THR A 126 -6.33 13.53 18.34
N PRO A 127 -5.30 14.18 18.90
CA PRO A 127 -3.98 13.57 19.07
C PRO A 127 -4.03 12.25 19.87
N GLU A 128 -4.90 12.16 20.88
CA GLU A 128 -5.10 10.94 21.67
C GLU A 128 -5.67 9.78 20.83
N ASP A 129 -6.58 10.09 19.92
CA ASP A 129 -7.10 9.08 18.98
C ASP A 129 -6.03 8.67 17.96
N VAL A 130 -5.12 9.58 17.58
CA VAL A 130 -3.95 9.20 16.76
C VAL A 130 -3.03 8.24 17.52
N LYS A 131 -2.78 8.47 18.81
CA LYS A 131 -2.00 7.53 19.65
C LYS A 131 -2.65 6.14 19.69
N LYS A 132 -3.97 6.06 19.81
CA LYS A 132 -4.71 4.79 19.74
C LYS A 132 -4.58 4.15 18.36
N PHE A 133 -4.67 4.95 17.30
CA PHE A 133 -4.47 4.49 15.93
C PHE A 133 -3.07 3.88 15.73
N ILE A 134 -2.00 4.57 16.16
CA ILE A 134 -0.62 4.07 16.06
C ILE A 134 -0.47 2.72 16.76
N ARG A 135 -1.00 2.59 17.99
CA ARG A 135 -0.98 1.33 18.77
C ARG A 135 -1.75 0.18 18.13
N ALA A 136 -2.75 0.50 17.29
CA ALA A 136 -3.53 -0.50 16.57
C ALA A 136 -2.88 -0.96 15.26
N LEU A 137 -1.85 -0.26 14.77
CA LEU A 137 -1.13 -0.66 13.56
C LEU A 137 -0.29 -1.91 13.84
N PRO A 138 -0.20 -2.84 12.87
CA PRO A 138 0.70 -3.98 12.97
C PRO A 138 2.14 -3.57 12.64
N ILE A 139 2.70 -2.66 13.44
CA ILE A 139 4.07 -2.18 13.24
C ILE A 139 5.03 -3.33 13.46
N MET A 140 5.92 -3.54 12.49
CA MET A 140 6.88 -4.64 12.49
C MET A 140 8.22 -4.19 11.90
N GLN A 141 9.24 -5.02 12.08
CA GLN A 141 10.54 -4.88 11.46
C GLN A 141 10.78 -6.07 10.52
N ILE A 142 10.94 -5.81 9.23
CA ILE A 142 11.28 -6.86 8.25
C ILE A 142 12.71 -7.38 8.50
N PRO A 143 13.00 -8.65 8.16
CA PRO A 143 14.30 -9.28 8.40
C PRO A 143 15.35 -8.97 7.31
N LYS A 144 15.01 -8.13 6.32
CA LYS A 144 15.83 -7.84 5.15
C LYS A 144 16.08 -6.35 5.00
N ARG A 145 17.11 -5.99 4.23
CA ARG A 145 17.47 -4.59 4.02
C ARG A 145 16.43 -3.80 3.22
N TYR A 146 15.88 -4.41 2.17
CA TYR A 146 15.08 -3.73 1.16
C TYR A 146 13.67 -4.32 1.05
N VAL A 147 12.71 -3.43 0.75
CA VAL A 147 11.45 -3.80 0.11
C VAL A 147 11.55 -3.44 -1.36
N VAL A 148 11.52 -4.45 -2.22
CA VAL A 148 11.55 -4.34 -3.68
C VAL A 148 10.13 -4.41 -4.23
N PHE A 149 9.79 -3.48 -5.12
CA PHE A 149 8.58 -3.42 -5.90
C PHE A 149 8.93 -3.81 -7.33
N GLN A 150 8.28 -4.83 -7.88
CA GLN A 150 8.51 -5.20 -9.28
C GLN A 150 7.25 -5.76 -9.93
N PRO A 151 7.13 -5.68 -11.27
CA PRO A 151 6.08 -6.41 -11.99
C PRO A 151 6.03 -7.86 -11.54
N LEU A 152 4.84 -8.42 -11.33
CA LEU A 152 4.70 -9.82 -10.98
C LEU A 152 5.30 -10.73 -12.07
N ALA A 153 5.19 -10.31 -13.34
CA ALA A 153 5.78 -10.97 -14.50
C ALA A 153 7.29 -11.16 -14.38
N ASP A 154 8.00 -10.21 -13.75
CA ASP A 154 9.46 -10.21 -13.63
C ASP A 154 9.97 -11.01 -12.42
N VAL A 155 9.07 -11.43 -11.52
CA VAL A 155 9.44 -12.24 -10.35
C VAL A 155 10.02 -13.59 -10.78
N ASN A 156 11.24 -13.86 -10.34
CA ASN A 156 11.92 -15.14 -10.53
C ASN A 156 11.49 -16.14 -9.45
N ALA A 157 10.51 -16.99 -9.78
CA ALA A 157 9.93 -17.97 -8.84
C ALA A 157 10.94 -18.98 -8.24
N GLY A 158 12.13 -19.14 -8.84
CA GLY A 158 13.18 -20.01 -8.30
C GLY A 158 14.12 -19.34 -7.29
N LYS A 159 14.08 -18.00 -7.18
CA LYS A 159 14.98 -17.22 -6.32
C LYS A 159 14.24 -16.29 -5.35
N GLU A 160 13.07 -15.80 -5.76
CA GLU A 160 12.34 -14.77 -5.06
C GLU A 160 10.99 -15.31 -4.60
N THR A 161 10.60 -14.92 -3.39
CA THR A 161 9.26 -15.21 -2.85
C THR A 161 8.57 -13.89 -2.54
N PRO A 162 7.52 -13.52 -3.30
CA PRO A 162 6.69 -12.38 -2.96
C PRO A 162 6.16 -12.48 -1.53
N GLN A 163 6.20 -11.36 -0.81
CA GLN A 163 5.52 -11.21 0.47
C GLN A 163 4.08 -10.79 0.24
N THR A 164 3.89 -9.83 -0.68
CA THR A 164 2.57 -9.34 -1.09
C THR A 164 2.47 -9.34 -2.61
N VAL A 165 1.32 -9.76 -3.13
CA VAL A 165 0.91 -9.49 -4.52
C VAL A 165 -0.19 -8.42 -4.49
N ILE A 166 -0.07 -7.41 -5.35
CA ILE A 166 -0.92 -6.23 -5.36
C ILE A 166 -1.53 -6.04 -6.74
N PHE A 167 -2.86 -5.94 -6.77
CA PHE A 167 -3.63 -5.48 -7.92
C PHE A 167 -4.04 -4.03 -7.71
N PHE A 168 -3.96 -3.22 -8.76
CA PHE A 168 -4.61 -1.90 -8.82
C PHE A 168 -5.86 -2.05 -9.66
N ALA A 169 -7.01 -2.08 -8.98
CA ALA A 169 -8.26 -2.56 -9.54
C ALA A 169 -9.30 -1.43 -9.64
N ASP A 170 -10.01 -1.36 -10.76
CA ASP A 170 -11.25 -0.60 -10.86
C ASP A 170 -12.40 -1.28 -10.06
N PRO A 171 -13.60 -0.68 -9.93
CA PRO A 171 -14.68 -1.26 -9.13
C PRO A 171 -15.12 -2.66 -9.55
N ASP A 172 -15.10 -2.98 -10.85
CA ASP A 172 -15.51 -4.29 -11.36
C ASP A 172 -14.42 -5.34 -11.13
N GLU A 173 -13.16 -4.99 -11.43
CA GLU A 173 -11.98 -5.81 -11.12
C GLU A 173 -11.90 -6.11 -9.62
N LEU A 174 -12.14 -5.10 -8.76
CA LEU A 174 -12.15 -5.26 -7.31
C LEU A 174 -13.24 -6.22 -6.86
N SER A 175 -14.44 -6.09 -7.43
CA SER A 175 -15.57 -6.99 -7.14
C SER A 175 -15.23 -8.43 -7.49
N ALA A 176 -14.60 -8.67 -8.65
CA ALA A 176 -14.13 -9.99 -9.04
C ALA A 176 -13.07 -10.54 -8.07
N LEU A 177 -12.09 -9.74 -7.68
CA LEU A 177 -11.06 -10.14 -6.73
C LEU A 177 -11.65 -10.52 -5.36
N VAL A 178 -12.65 -9.78 -4.87
CA VAL A 178 -13.36 -10.10 -3.62
C VAL A 178 -14.13 -11.40 -3.74
N VAL A 179 -14.88 -11.63 -4.83
CA VAL A 179 -15.58 -12.91 -5.04
C VAL A 179 -14.58 -14.06 -5.10
N LEU A 180 -13.47 -13.90 -5.81
CA LEU A 180 -12.45 -14.93 -5.96
C LEU A 180 -11.77 -15.27 -4.62
N ALA A 181 -11.50 -14.28 -3.77
CA ALA A 181 -10.95 -14.50 -2.43
C ALA A 181 -11.86 -15.33 -1.52
N ASN A 182 -13.17 -15.39 -1.82
CA ASN A 182 -14.15 -16.20 -1.07
C ASN A 182 -14.46 -17.54 -1.74
N TYR A 183 -14.18 -17.68 -3.04
CA TYR A 183 -14.69 -18.75 -3.90
C TYR A 183 -14.47 -20.17 -3.35
N GLY A 184 -13.28 -20.46 -2.82
CA GLY A 184 -12.90 -21.79 -2.34
C GLY A 184 -13.01 -22.01 -0.83
N ARG A 185 -13.47 -21.02 -0.05
CA ARG A 185 -13.21 -21.00 1.41
C ARG A 185 -14.40 -21.30 2.32
N GLY A 186 -15.61 -21.35 1.76
CA GLY A 186 -16.85 -21.62 2.51
C GLY A 186 -17.20 -20.57 3.58
N SER A 187 -16.52 -19.43 3.58
CA SER A 187 -16.74 -18.28 4.47
C SER A 187 -16.82 -17.00 3.63
N ASN A 188 -17.26 -15.89 4.24
CA ASN A 188 -17.55 -14.63 3.54
C ASN A 188 -16.69 -13.42 3.97
N GLU A 189 -15.85 -13.55 4.99
CA GLU A 189 -14.99 -12.48 5.52
C GLU A 189 -13.51 -12.63 5.10
N ASN A 190 -13.27 -12.94 3.82
CA ASN A 190 -11.92 -13.19 3.28
C ASN A 190 -11.20 -11.93 2.74
N ALA A 191 -11.81 -10.75 2.87
CA ALA A 191 -11.19 -9.46 2.55
C ALA A 191 -11.53 -8.43 3.63
N ILE A 192 -10.59 -7.52 3.93
CA ILE A 192 -10.74 -6.44 4.91
C ILE A 192 -10.42 -5.07 4.31
N ILE A 193 -10.99 -4.02 4.89
CA ILE A 193 -10.73 -2.62 4.51
C ILE A 193 -10.31 -1.84 5.78
N PRO A 194 -9.03 -1.93 6.21
CA PRO A 194 -8.58 -1.22 7.40
C PRO A 194 -8.51 0.29 7.14
N TYR A 195 -8.80 1.10 8.15
CA TYR A 195 -8.41 2.51 8.16
C TYR A 195 -6.89 2.59 8.36
N ALA A 196 -6.16 2.82 7.27
CA ALA A 196 -4.69 2.81 7.24
C ALA A 196 -4.18 3.59 6.00
N ALA A 197 -2.92 4.03 6.06
CA ALA A 197 -2.27 4.69 4.93
C ALA A 197 -2.08 3.73 3.74
N GLY A 198 -2.03 4.26 2.52
CA GLY A 198 -1.90 3.44 1.30
C GLY A 198 -0.71 2.47 1.35
N CYS A 199 0.45 2.94 1.79
CA CYS A 199 1.65 2.11 1.99
C CYS A 199 1.47 1.01 3.05
N GLN A 200 0.68 1.24 4.10
CA GLN A 200 0.41 0.25 5.14
C GLN A 200 -0.51 -0.86 4.62
N THR A 201 -1.50 -0.50 3.79
CA THR A 201 -2.46 -1.45 3.20
C THR A 201 -1.84 -2.41 2.19
N ILE A 202 -0.69 -2.07 1.61
CA ILE A 202 0.06 -2.96 0.70
C ILE A 202 1.27 -3.66 1.35
N GLY A 203 1.72 -3.17 2.52
CA GLY A 203 2.86 -3.72 3.24
C GLY A 203 2.45 -4.42 4.55
N ILE A 204 2.58 -3.75 5.69
CA ILE A 204 2.42 -4.36 7.02
C ILE A 204 1.08 -5.09 7.26
N TYR A 205 -0.02 -4.67 6.65
CA TYR A 205 -1.29 -5.38 6.79
C TYR A 205 -1.27 -6.75 6.09
N PRO A 206 -0.95 -6.85 4.78
CA PRO A 206 -0.69 -8.14 4.14
C PRO A 206 0.41 -8.95 4.84
N TYR A 207 1.49 -8.33 5.32
CA TYR A 207 2.55 -9.06 6.04
C TYR A 207 2.00 -9.75 7.30
N ARG A 208 1.20 -9.05 8.10
CA ARG A 208 0.49 -9.65 9.25
C ARG A 208 -0.46 -10.76 8.81
N GLU A 209 -1.25 -10.55 7.76
CA GLU A 209 -2.18 -11.58 7.28
C GLU A 209 -1.42 -12.84 6.83
N ALA A 210 -0.18 -12.73 6.36
CA ALA A 210 0.65 -13.88 5.98
C ALA A 210 1.00 -14.82 7.16
N GLU A 211 0.89 -14.34 8.40
CA GLU A 211 1.09 -15.11 9.63
C GLU A 211 -0.19 -15.81 10.13
N SER A 212 -1.35 -15.51 9.51
CA SER A 212 -2.63 -16.11 9.86
C SER A 212 -2.84 -17.46 9.17
N ASP A 213 -3.43 -18.42 9.88
CA ASP A 213 -3.90 -19.70 9.29
C ASP A 213 -4.94 -19.48 8.19
N ARG A 214 -5.69 -18.38 8.27
CA ARG A 214 -6.71 -17.97 7.29
C ARG A 214 -6.43 -16.52 6.86
N PRO A 215 -5.45 -16.29 5.96
CA PRO A 215 -5.05 -14.94 5.54
C PRO A 215 -6.20 -14.26 4.78
N ARG A 216 -6.46 -12.98 5.03
CA ARG A 216 -7.43 -12.20 4.24
C ARG A 216 -6.71 -11.28 3.25
N ALA A 217 -7.38 -10.95 2.16
CA ALA A 217 -6.93 -9.88 1.29
C ALA A 217 -7.21 -8.51 1.93
N VAL A 218 -6.43 -7.51 1.55
CA VAL A 218 -6.50 -6.15 2.09
C VAL A 218 -6.86 -5.21 0.95
N VAL A 219 -8.05 -4.63 1.04
CA VAL A 219 -8.44 -3.51 0.17
C VAL A 219 -7.82 -2.24 0.75
N GLY A 220 -7.10 -1.53 -0.09
CA GLY A 220 -6.38 -0.32 0.27
C GLY A 220 -6.62 0.79 -0.74
N LEU A 221 -5.75 1.79 -0.69
CA LEU A 221 -5.90 3.02 -1.47
C LEU A 221 -7.24 3.74 -1.18
N THR A 222 -7.76 3.58 0.05
CA THR A 222 -8.85 4.37 0.64
C THR A 222 -8.33 5.62 1.35
N ASP A 223 -7.03 5.66 1.67
CA ASP A 223 -6.26 6.82 2.12
C ASP A 223 -6.27 7.95 1.07
N LEU A 224 -6.83 9.11 1.46
CA LEU A 224 -7.03 10.26 0.58
C LEU A 224 -5.72 10.80 -0.01
N SER A 225 -4.65 10.87 0.80
CA SER A 225 -3.34 11.36 0.37
C SER A 225 -2.69 10.41 -0.63
N ALA A 226 -2.76 9.09 -0.37
CA ALA A 226 -2.29 8.08 -1.32
C ALA A 226 -3.10 8.09 -2.62
N ARG A 227 -4.44 8.22 -2.54
CA ARG A 227 -5.32 8.34 -3.72
C ARG A 227 -4.91 9.51 -4.59
N LEU A 228 -4.75 10.70 -4.01
CA LEU A 228 -4.35 11.89 -4.74
C LEU A 228 -2.95 11.70 -5.38
N SER A 229 -2.02 11.09 -4.63
CA SER A 229 -0.65 10.86 -5.08
C SER A 229 -0.54 9.90 -6.26
N ILE A 230 -1.31 8.81 -6.26
CA ILE A 230 -1.23 7.77 -7.31
C ILE A 230 -2.08 8.12 -8.53
N ARG A 231 -3.13 8.94 -8.37
CA ARG A 231 -4.05 9.34 -9.44
C ARG A 231 -3.32 9.89 -10.67
N LYS A 232 -2.34 10.76 -10.44
CA LYS A 232 -1.50 11.34 -11.51
C LYS A 232 -0.60 10.31 -12.22
N GLN A 233 -0.38 9.15 -11.61
CA GLN A 233 0.51 8.11 -12.12
C GLN A 233 -0.23 7.01 -12.88
N LEU A 234 -1.36 6.52 -12.35
CA LEU A 234 -2.08 5.34 -12.85
C LEU A 234 -3.52 5.63 -13.32
N GLY A 235 -3.99 6.87 -13.12
CA GLY A 235 -5.34 7.29 -13.47
C GLY A 235 -6.34 7.17 -12.32
N ASP A 236 -7.61 7.36 -12.67
CA ASP A 236 -8.74 7.46 -11.74
C ASP A 236 -9.37 6.11 -11.43
N ASN A 237 -10.25 6.09 -10.43
CA ASN A 237 -11.14 4.97 -10.08
C ASN A 237 -10.43 3.68 -9.66
N LEU A 238 -9.16 3.74 -9.27
CA LEU A 238 -8.44 2.57 -8.76
C LEU A 238 -8.56 2.47 -7.24
N LEU A 239 -8.66 1.24 -6.75
CA LEU A 239 -8.33 0.81 -5.38
C LEU A 239 -7.18 -0.19 -5.45
N SER A 240 -6.51 -0.45 -4.33
CA SER A 240 -5.53 -1.54 -4.28
C SER A 240 -6.17 -2.76 -3.65
N PHE A 241 -5.85 -3.95 -4.16
CA PHE A 241 -6.19 -5.23 -3.57
C PHE A 241 -4.91 -6.02 -3.36
N ALA A 242 -4.45 -6.06 -2.11
CA ALA A 242 -3.17 -6.64 -1.73
C ALA A 242 -3.38 -7.92 -0.92
N MET A 243 -2.56 -8.94 -1.14
CA MET A 243 -2.71 -10.21 -0.43
C MET A 243 -1.36 -10.91 -0.20
N PRO A 244 -1.24 -11.72 0.87
CA PRO A 244 -0.12 -12.64 1.04
C PRO A 244 0.04 -13.57 -0.16
N PHE A 245 1.27 -13.94 -0.51
CA PHE A 245 1.53 -14.82 -1.65
C PHE A 245 0.85 -16.19 -1.55
N ALA A 246 0.66 -16.71 -0.32
CA ALA A 246 -0.09 -17.94 -0.10
C ALA A 246 -1.55 -17.83 -0.57
N LEU A 247 -2.25 -16.74 -0.20
CA LEU A 247 -3.62 -16.46 -0.65
C LEU A 247 -3.67 -16.23 -2.16
N PHE A 248 -2.70 -15.52 -2.73
CA PHE A 248 -2.61 -15.34 -4.19
C PHE A 248 -2.54 -16.69 -4.93
N LYS A 249 -1.69 -17.63 -4.49
CA LYS A 249 -1.59 -18.97 -5.09
C LYS A 249 -2.90 -19.75 -4.98
N GLU A 250 -3.59 -19.65 -3.85
CA GLU A 250 -4.90 -20.27 -3.67
C GLU A 250 -5.94 -19.69 -4.65
N MET A 251 -5.99 -18.36 -4.79
CA MET A 251 -6.88 -17.68 -5.73
C MET A 251 -6.54 -18.03 -7.20
N GLU A 252 -5.26 -18.13 -7.55
CA GLU A 252 -4.79 -18.54 -8.89
C GLU A 252 -5.24 -19.97 -9.25
N ALA A 253 -5.23 -20.88 -8.27
CA ALA A 253 -5.72 -22.25 -8.45
C ALA A 253 -7.24 -22.29 -8.70
N ASN A 254 -7.97 -21.31 -8.17
CA ASN A 254 -9.42 -21.20 -8.28
C ASN A 254 -9.89 -20.50 -9.56
N VAL A 255 -9.01 -20.02 -10.45
CA VAL A 255 -9.46 -19.30 -11.66
C VAL A 255 -10.24 -20.22 -12.61
N ALA A 256 -9.70 -21.40 -12.91
CA ALA A 256 -10.33 -22.34 -13.83
C ALA A 256 -11.62 -22.92 -13.23
N GLY A 257 -12.72 -22.89 -13.99
CA GLY A 257 -14.03 -23.38 -13.54
C GLY A 257 -14.81 -22.42 -12.63
N SER A 258 -14.29 -21.21 -12.36
CA SER A 258 -14.96 -20.23 -11.49
C SER A 258 -15.95 -19.32 -12.21
N PHE A 259 -16.56 -18.43 -11.43
CA PHE A 259 -17.46 -17.37 -11.91
C PHE A 259 -16.83 -16.48 -12.99
N LEU A 260 -15.51 -16.39 -13.06
CA LEU A 260 -14.78 -15.66 -14.11
C LEU A 260 -15.07 -16.20 -15.51
N GLN A 261 -15.50 -17.46 -15.64
CA GLN A 261 -15.91 -18.05 -16.92
C GLN A 261 -17.42 -18.01 -17.14
N ARG A 262 -18.17 -17.36 -16.24
CA ARG A 262 -19.64 -17.33 -16.24
C ARG A 262 -20.18 -15.99 -16.75
N HIS A 263 -21.43 -16.03 -17.18
CA HIS A 263 -22.09 -14.94 -17.91
C HIS A 263 -21.98 -13.56 -17.24
N THR A 264 -22.22 -13.46 -15.93
CA THR A 264 -22.19 -12.17 -15.21
C THR A 264 -20.85 -11.45 -15.34
N TRP A 265 -19.73 -12.16 -15.15
CA TRP A 265 -18.41 -11.55 -15.30
C TRP A 265 -18.11 -11.19 -16.76
N GLN A 266 -18.51 -12.05 -17.70
CA GLN A 266 -18.28 -11.82 -19.13
C GLN A 266 -19.06 -10.59 -19.65
N GLU A 267 -20.27 -10.34 -19.16
CA GLU A 267 -21.01 -9.10 -19.49
C GLU A 267 -20.36 -7.85 -18.90
N LEU A 268 -19.82 -7.91 -17.66
CA LEU A 268 -19.05 -6.80 -17.09
C LEU A 268 -17.80 -6.50 -17.92
N LEU A 269 -17.03 -7.52 -18.31
CA LEU A 269 -15.88 -7.36 -19.21
C LEU A 269 -16.26 -6.72 -20.54
N LYS A 270 -17.38 -7.14 -21.14
CA LYS A 270 -17.87 -6.59 -22.40
C LYS A 270 -18.29 -5.12 -22.26
N ALA A 271 -18.97 -4.77 -21.17
CA ALA A 271 -19.36 -3.40 -20.87
C ALA A 271 -18.13 -2.51 -20.70
N LYS A 272 -17.12 -2.97 -19.95
CA LYS A 272 -15.84 -2.27 -19.77
C LYS A 272 -15.09 -1.99 -21.07
N LYS A 273 -15.08 -2.93 -22.01
CA LYS A 273 -14.44 -2.76 -23.34
C LYS A 273 -15.17 -1.76 -24.25
N SER A 274 -16.43 -1.46 -23.93
CA SER A 274 -17.29 -0.59 -24.74
C SER A 274 -17.33 0.86 -24.21
N ALA A 275 -16.67 1.13 -23.08
CA ALA A 275 -16.58 2.44 -22.43
C ALA A 275 -15.26 3.14 -22.77
#